data_AF-A0A6I6A7Q2-F1
#
_entry.id   AF-A0A6I6A7Q2-F1
#
_cell.length_a   1.000
_cell.length_b   1.000
_cell.length_c   1.000
_cell.angle_alpha   90.00
_cell.angle_beta   90.00
_cell.angle_gamma   90.00
#
_symmetry.space_group_name_H-M   'P 1'
#
loop_
_entity.id
_entity.type
_entity.pdbx_description
1 polymer ?
#
loop_
_entity_poly.entity_id
_entity_poly.type
_entity_poly.pdbx_seq_one_letter_code
_entity_poly.pdbx_strand_id
1 'polypeptide(L)'
;MSRFSQIAMGLLLLAAGYVLGASQSFQSPTLHAQQNSGTPTEETEDKIKRGVKQLVEAQSALEQENFMRTATKGLNAFATSCGGVNALEDLEAGNGVDPETFAGLYAGLAKPDVATHLGRDDQGRITYKNKIVRMYPVSRLKKLFATRLKYSGENQDDATGF
;
A
#
# COMPACT_ATOMS: atom_id res chain seq x y z
N MET A 1 -7.19 30.59 -48.73
CA MET A 1 -6.43 29.33 -48.80
C MET A 1 -7.22 28.35 -49.65
N SER A 2 -6.62 27.72 -50.66
CA SER A 2 -7.34 26.78 -51.53
C SER A 2 -7.72 25.52 -50.75
N ARG A 3 -8.85 24.88 -51.08
CA ARG A 3 -9.28 23.62 -50.45
C ARG A 3 -8.21 22.53 -50.51
N PHE A 4 -7.36 22.57 -51.54
CA PHE A 4 -6.22 21.67 -51.71
C PHE A 4 -5.14 21.88 -50.63
N SER A 5 -4.86 23.14 -50.25
CA SER A 5 -3.92 23.46 -49.18
C SER A 5 -4.41 23.00 -47.80
N GLN A 6 -5.72 23.01 -47.56
CA GLN A 6 -6.31 22.53 -46.31
C GLN A 6 -6.25 21.00 -46.19
N ILE A 7 -6.51 20.28 -47.29
CA ILE A 7 -6.42 18.81 -47.33
C ILE A 7 -4.97 18.36 -47.15
N ALA A 8 -4.02 19.01 -47.84
CA ALA A 8 -2.60 18.71 -47.69
C ALA A 8 -2.11 18.94 -46.25
N MET A 9 -2.52 20.05 -45.61
CA MET A 9 -2.18 20.33 -44.21
C MET A 9 -2.77 19.29 -43.25
N GLY A 10 -4.02 18.86 -43.47
CA GLY A 10 -4.66 17.83 -42.66
C GLY A 10 -3.95 16.47 -42.74
N LEU A 11 -3.55 16.06 -43.95
CA LEU A 11 -2.78 14.82 -44.15
C LEU A 11 -1.40 14.89 -43.50
N LEU A 12 -0.75 16.06 -43.53
CA LEU A 12 0.56 16.25 -42.93
C LEU A 12 0.50 16.18 -41.39
N LEU A 13 -0.56 16.74 -40.78
CA LEU A 13 -0.79 16.62 -39.34
C LEU A 13 -1.09 15.17 -38.92
N LEU A 14 -1.87 14.43 -39.72
CA LEU A 14 -2.14 13.00 -39.48
C LEU A 14 -0.86 12.15 -39.59
N ALA A 15 -0.03 12.40 -40.61
CA ALA A 15 1.24 11.72 -40.77
C ALA A 15 2.21 12.04 -39.62
N ALA A 16 2.31 13.30 -39.21
CA ALA A 16 3.12 13.71 -38.07
C ALA A 16 2.65 13.04 -36.76
N GLY A 17 1.33 13.00 -36.52
CA GLY A 17 0.75 12.32 -35.36
C GLY A 17 0.99 10.82 -35.37
N TYR A 18 0.87 10.16 -36.53
CA TYR A 18 1.15 8.73 -36.68
C TYR A 18 2.62 8.41 -36.43
N VAL A 19 3.54 9.20 -37.00
CA VAL A 19 5.00 9.01 -36.79
C VAL A 19 5.36 9.21 -35.32
N LEU A 20 4.84 10.26 -34.67
CA LEU A 20 5.08 10.54 -33.26
C LEU A 20 4.49 9.48 -32.31
N GLY A 21 3.36 8.87 -32.68
CA GLY A 21 2.76 7.75 -31.95
C GLY A 21 3.54 6.45 -32.16
N ALA A 22 3.95 6.16 -33.39
CA ALA A 22 4.70 4.95 -33.75
C ALA A 22 6.12 4.95 -33.17
N SER A 23 6.75 6.12 -33.04
CA SER A 23 8.07 6.27 -32.41
C SER A 23 8.04 6.11 -30.89
N GLN A 24 6.87 5.82 -30.29
CA GLN A 24 6.69 5.62 -28.85
C GLN A 24 7.22 6.79 -28.00
N SER A 25 7.36 7.99 -28.59
CA SER A 25 8.04 9.13 -27.97
C SER A 25 7.27 9.73 -26.78
N PHE A 26 6.02 9.31 -26.59
CA PHE A 26 5.17 9.66 -25.45
C PHE A 26 4.83 8.46 -24.55
N GLN A 27 5.53 7.33 -24.69
CA GLN A 27 5.40 6.27 -23.69
C GLN A 27 5.97 6.76 -22.36
N SER A 28 5.13 6.71 -21.32
CA SER A 28 5.58 6.90 -19.94
C SER A 28 6.76 5.96 -19.68
N PRO A 29 7.84 6.44 -19.04
CA PRO A 29 8.95 5.57 -18.67
C PRO A 29 8.38 4.41 -17.84
N THR A 30 8.71 3.19 -18.25
CA THR A 30 8.41 2.00 -17.46
C THR A 30 9.10 2.17 -16.11
N LEU A 31 8.29 2.40 -15.07
CA LEU A 31 8.78 2.47 -13.69
C LEU A 31 9.38 1.11 -13.34
N HIS A 32 10.71 1.01 -13.36
CA HIS A 32 11.38 -0.15 -12.80
C HIS A 32 11.22 -0.08 -11.27
N ALA A 33 10.39 -0.97 -10.72
CA ALA A 33 10.51 -1.33 -9.32
C ALA A 33 11.97 -1.75 -9.07
N GLN A 34 12.52 -1.30 -7.95
CA GLN A 34 13.91 -1.47 -7.53
C GLN A 34 14.42 -2.87 -7.93
N GLN A 35 15.24 -2.93 -8.99
CA GLN A 35 15.86 -4.20 -9.42
C GLN A 35 16.77 -4.64 -8.28
N ASN A 36 16.40 -5.76 -7.66
CA ASN A 36 16.95 -6.21 -6.39
C ASN A 36 18.47 -6.42 -6.50
N SER A 37 19.24 -5.51 -5.92
CA SER A 37 20.70 -5.59 -5.84
C SER A 37 21.10 -6.46 -4.66
N GLY A 38 21.13 -7.78 -4.87
CA GLY A 38 21.68 -8.77 -3.93
C GLY A 38 20.78 -9.14 -2.75
N THR A 39 21.08 -10.26 -2.11
CA THR A 39 20.50 -10.66 -0.82
C THR A 39 21.24 -9.95 0.33
N PRO A 40 20.58 -9.64 1.45
CA PRO A 40 21.25 -9.15 2.65
C PRO A 40 22.40 -10.08 3.09
N THR A 41 23.40 -9.52 3.80
CA THR A 41 24.42 -10.35 4.47
C THR A 41 23.79 -11.20 5.56
N GLU A 42 24.41 -12.33 5.92
CA GLU A 42 23.95 -13.21 7.01
C GLU A 42 23.76 -12.43 8.33
N GLU A 43 24.71 -11.56 8.67
CA GLU A 43 24.61 -10.69 9.85
C GLU A 43 23.37 -9.77 9.80
N THR A 44 23.05 -9.24 8.61
CA THR A 44 21.87 -8.39 8.41
C THR A 44 20.59 -9.20 8.52
N GLU A 45 20.56 -10.41 7.95
CA GLU A 45 19.44 -11.34 8.07
C GLU A 45 19.17 -11.70 9.53
N ASP A 46 20.21 -11.95 10.33
CA ASP A 46 20.08 -12.24 11.76
C ASP A 46 19.57 -11.03 12.57
N LYS A 47 19.97 -9.81 12.21
CA LYS A 47 19.38 -8.59 12.80
C LYS A 47 17.89 -8.49 12.46
N ILE A 48 17.51 -8.73 11.20
CA ILE A 48 16.12 -8.73 10.76
C ILE A 48 15.31 -9.79 11.51
N LYS A 49 15.78 -11.04 11.59
CA LYS A 49 15.12 -12.13 12.32
C LYS A 49 14.86 -11.79 13.77
N ARG A 50 15.87 -11.22 14.46
CA ARG A 50 15.72 -10.77 15.85
C ARG A 50 14.69 -9.65 15.98
N GLY A 51 14.74 -8.64 15.09
CA GLY A 51 13.76 -7.55 15.09
C GLY A 51 12.33 -8.03 14.83
N VAL A 52 12.15 -8.90 13.84
CA VAL A 52 10.84 -9.52 13.53
C VAL A 52 10.32 -10.32 14.71
N LYS A 53 11.18 -11.09 15.39
CA LYS A 53 10.77 -11.84 16.60
C LYS A 53 10.25 -10.91 17.69
N GLN A 54 10.92 -9.79 17.95
CA GLN A 54 10.46 -8.79 18.91
C GLN A 54 9.13 -8.17 18.51
N LEU A 55 8.92 -7.89 17.22
CA LEU A 55 7.63 -7.39 16.74
C LEU A 55 6.51 -8.42 16.88
N VAL A 56 6.79 -9.71 16.68
CA VAL A 56 5.80 -10.78 16.89
C VAL A 56 5.41 -10.90 18.37
N GLU A 57 6.39 -10.79 19.28
CA GLU A 57 6.15 -10.76 20.72
C GLU A 57 5.30 -9.54 21.10
N ALA A 58 5.63 -8.34 20.59
CA ALA A 58 4.86 -7.13 20.83
C ALA A 58 3.44 -7.20 20.25
N GLN A 59 3.25 -7.73 19.04
CA GLN A 59 1.92 -7.97 18.46
C GLN A 59 1.10 -8.87 19.37
N SER A 60 1.70 -9.97 19.85
CA SER A 60 1.02 -10.93 20.70
C SER A 60 0.57 -10.28 22.02
N ALA A 61 1.41 -9.42 22.61
CA ALA A 61 1.04 -8.65 23.80
C ALA A 61 -0.12 -7.68 23.53
N LEU A 62 -0.07 -6.93 22.42
CA LEU A 62 -1.15 -6.01 22.02
C LEU A 62 -2.48 -6.74 21.74
N GLU A 63 -2.43 -7.94 21.17
CA GLU A 63 -3.61 -8.79 20.95
C GLU A 63 -4.18 -9.28 22.29
N GLN A 64 -3.34 -9.70 23.24
CA GLN A 64 -3.77 -10.12 24.59
C GLN A 64 -4.40 -8.98 25.39
N GLU A 65 -3.86 -7.76 25.25
CA GLU A 65 -4.38 -6.56 25.90
C GLU A 65 -5.60 -5.94 25.17
N ASN A 66 -6.08 -6.58 24.08
CA ASN A 66 -7.18 -6.08 23.23
C ASN A 66 -6.90 -4.73 22.53
N PHE A 67 -5.65 -4.29 22.45
CA PHE A 67 -5.26 -3.11 21.66
C PHE A 67 -5.13 -3.40 20.17
N MET A 68 -5.07 -4.67 19.77
CA MET A 68 -4.89 -5.08 18.39
C MET A 68 -5.77 -6.26 18.01
N ARG A 69 -6.38 -6.19 16.82
CA ARG A 69 -7.02 -7.34 16.18
C ARG A 69 -6.76 -7.28 14.69
N THR A 70 -6.03 -8.28 14.20
CA THR A 70 -5.57 -8.38 12.82
C THR A 70 -6.63 -9.03 11.92
N ALA A 71 -6.82 -8.50 10.71
CA ALA A 71 -7.68 -9.11 9.68
C ALA A 71 -6.91 -10.05 8.73
N THR A 72 -5.57 -9.95 8.74
CA THR A 72 -4.65 -10.77 7.95
C THR A 72 -3.85 -11.73 8.85
N LYS A 73 -3.25 -12.75 8.24
CA LYS A 73 -2.35 -13.71 8.88
C LYS A 73 -0.95 -13.11 8.99
N GLY A 74 -0.24 -13.50 10.05
CA GLY A 74 1.16 -13.12 10.26
C GLY A 74 1.33 -11.82 11.05
N LEU A 75 2.56 -11.31 11.01
CA LEU A 75 2.93 -10.03 11.61
C LEU A 75 2.29 -8.89 10.82
N ASN A 76 1.72 -7.91 11.52
CA ASN A 76 1.45 -6.58 10.99
C ASN A 76 2.38 -5.58 11.69
N ALA A 77 3.58 -5.40 11.13
CA ALA A 77 4.62 -4.57 11.71
C ALA A 77 4.17 -3.10 11.83
N PHE A 78 3.36 -2.61 10.88
CA PHE A 78 2.84 -1.27 10.87
C PHE A 78 1.95 -1.01 12.10
N ALA A 79 0.95 -1.86 12.33
CA ALA A 79 0.01 -1.72 13.44
C ALA A 79 0.73 -1.90 14.77
N THR A 80 1.61 -2.91 14.89
CA THR A 80 2.38 -3.18 16.11
C THR A 80 3.25 -2.00 16.50
N SER A 81 4.00 -1.44 15.56
CA SER A 81 4.86 -0.27 15.82
C SER A 81 4.09 1.03 16.10
N CYS A 82 2.77 1.06 15.85
CA CYS A 82 1.90 2.20 16.17
C CYS A 82 1.13 2.01 17.48
N GLY A 83 1.39 0.94 18.25
CA GLY A 83 0.69 0.65 19.51
C GLY A 83 -0.62 -0.11 19.35
N GLY A 84 -0.85 -0.73 18.19
CA GLY A 84 -2.02 -1.58 17.92
C GLY A 84 -3.10 -0.89 17.08
N VAL A 85 -3.80 -1.72 16.30
CA VAL A 85 -4.93 -1.33 15.45
C VAL A 85 -5.95 -2.46 15.46
N ASN A 86 -7.24 -2.13 15.58
CA ASN A 86 -8.34 -3.09 15.41
C ASN A 86 -8.83 -3.10 13.96
N ALA A 87 -8.03 -3.70 13.08
CA ALA A 87 -8.32 -3.75 11.65
C ALA A 87 -9.60 -4.54 11.33
N LEU A 88 -9.95 -5.53 12.16
CA LEU A 88 -11.19 -6.29 11.99
C LEU A 88 -12.43 -5.43 12.22
N GLU A 89 -12.48 -4.69 13.33
CA GLU A 89 -13.59 -3.77 13.61
C GLU A 89 -13.67 -2.65 12.57
N ASP A 90 -12.53 -2.11 12.16
CA ASP A 90 -12.49 -1.06 11.13
C ASP A 90 -13.00 -1.56 9.76
N LEU A 91 -12.73 -2.82 9.43
CA LEU A 91 -13.21 -3.47 8.22
C LEU A 91 -14.73 -3.68 8.28
N GLU A 92 -15.25 -4.13 9.42
CA GLU A 92 -16.69 -4.28 9.67
C GLU A 92 -17.43 -2.93 9.57
N ALA A 93 -16.84 -1.88 10.14
CA ALA A 93 -17.39 -0.52 10.08
C ALA A 93 -17.24 0.15 8.70
N GLY A 94 -16.31 -0.31 7.86
CA GLY A 94 -15.98 0.34 6.58
C GLY A 94 -15.10 1.59 6.73
N ASN A 95 -14.36 1.70 7.83
CA ASN A 95 -13.42 2.80 8.12
C ASN A 95 -12.13 2.73 7.29
N GLY A 96 -11.94 1.63 6.57
CA GLY A 96 -10.69 1.28 5.90
C GLY A 96 -9.81 0.41 6.80
N VAL A 97 -8.57 0.18 6.39
CA VAL A 97 -7.58 -0.61 7.12
C VAL A 97 -6.21 0.05 7.04
N ASP A 98 -5.27 -0.38 7.88
CA ASP A 98 -3.88 0.10 7.79
C ASP A 98 -3.20 -0.39 6.49
N PRO A 99 -2.06 0.21 6.10
CA PRO A 99 -1.39 -0.12 4.84
C PRO A 99 -0.97 -1.59 4.71
N GLU A 100 -0.54 -2.21 5.80
CA GLU A 100 -0.05 -3.59 5.79
C GLU A 100 -1.21 -4.59 5.74
N THR A 101 -2.29 -4.34 6.48
CA THR A 101 -3.54 -5.10 6.32
C THR A 101 -4.07 -4.93 4.89
N PHE A 102 -4.08 -3.72 4.33
CA PHE A 102 -4.53 -3.49 2.96
C PHE A 102 -3.74 -4.35 1.96
N ALA A 103 -2.41 -4.30 2.01
CA ALA A 103 -1.55 -5.11 1.16
C ALA A 103 -1.77 -6.61 1.38
N GLY A 104 -1.89 -7.04 2.65
CA GLY A 104 -2.12 -8.44 3.00
C GLY A 104 -3.45 -8.99 2.46
N LEU A 105 -4.52 -8.19 2.47
CA LEU A 105 -5.80 -8.60 1.87
C LEU A 105 -5.69 -8.78 0.35
N TYR A 106 -4.98 -7.89 -0.34
CA TYR A 106 -4.72 -8.04 -1.78
C TYR A 106 -3.78 -9.22 -2.11
N ALA A 107 -2.87 -9.55 -1.20
CA ALA A 107 -1.96 -10.69 -1.31
C ALA A 107 -2.61 -12.05 -0.92
N GLY A 108 -3.89 -12.07 -0.56
CA GLY A 108 -4.58 -13.32 -0.16
C GLY A 108 -4.22 -13.81 1.24
N LEU A 109 -3.64 -12.95 2.08
CA LEU A 109 -3.26 -13.26 3.46
C LEU A 109 -4.39 -13.05 4.46
N ALA A 110 -5.64 -12.92 4.01
CA ALA A 110 -6.80 -12.78 4.90
C ALA A 110 -6.92 -13.98 5.86
N LYS A 111 -7.32 -13.71 7.11
CA LYS A 111 -7.72 -14.80 8.03
C LYS A 111 -8.96 -15.53 7.49
N PRO A 112 -9.17 -16.81 7.83
CA PRO A 112 -10.26 -17.61 7.25
C PRO A 112 -11.65 -16.98 7.42
N ASP A 113 -11.93 -16.39 8.58
CA ASP A 113 -13.17 -15.68 8.93
C ASP A 113 -13.35 -14.37 8.15
N VAL A 114 -12.25 -13.70 7.79
CA VAL A 114 -12.29 -12.51 6.93
C VAL A 114 -12.47 -12.91 5.47
N ALA A 115 -11.76 -13.95 5.03
CA ALA A 115 -11.71 -14.40 3.64
C ALA A 115 -13.07 -14.82 3.08
N THR A 116 -13.93 -15.43 3.90
CA THR A 116 -15.31 -15.82 3.54
C THR A 116 -16.18 -14.64 3.13
N HIS A 117 -15.83 -13.43 3.55
CA HIS A 117 -16.56 -12.21 3.28
C HIS A 117 -15.85 -11.30 2.27
N LEU A 118 -14.69 -11.73 1.77
CA LEU A 118 -13.97 -11.01 0.73
C LEU A 118 -14.54 -11.31 -0.65
N GLY A 119 -14.58 -10.27 -1.47
CA GLY A 119 -14.92 -10.34 -2.87
C GLY A 119 -14.06 -9.38 -3.69
N ARG A 120 -14.39 -9.25 -4.96
CA ARG A 120 -13.84 -8.23 -5.85
C ARG A 120 -14.97 -7.56 -6.60
N ASP A 121 -14.82 -6.28 -6.87
CA ASP A 121 -15.70 -5.55 -7.76
C ASP A 121 -15.25 -5.64 -9.22
N ASP A 122 -16.00 -4.99 -10.11
CA ASP A 122 -15.74 -4.98 -11.56
C ASP A 122 -14.39 -4.35 -11.95
N GLN A 123 -13.77 -3.59 -11.03
CA GLN A 123 -12.46 -2.98 -11.21
C GLN A 123 -11.33 -3.81 -10.57
N GLY A 124 -11.66 -4.99 -10.03
CA GLY A 124 -10.72 -5.89 -9.38
C GLY A 124 -10.30 -5.45 -7.98
N ARG A 125 -10.98 -4.46 -7.39
CA ARG A 125 -10.69 -3.96 -6.04
C ARG A 125 -11.26 -4.92 -5.00
N ILE A 126 -10.53 -5.17 -3.92
CA ILE A 126 -11.00 -6.00 -2.82
C ILE A 126 -12.20 -5.35 -2.13
N THR A 127 -13.26 -6.12 -1.93
CA THR A 127 -14.42 -5.74 -1.15
C THR A 127 -14.55 -6.64 0.07
N TYR A 128 -15.06 -6.11 1.18
CA TYR A 128 -15.46 -6.87 2.35
C TYR A 128 -16.95 -6.63 2.60
N LYS A 129 -17.77 -7.69 2.61
CA LYS A 129 -19.24 -7.60 2.75
C LYS A 129 -19.85 -6.55 1.80
N ASN A 130 -19.46 -6.61 0.52
CA ASN A 130 -19.87 -5.71 -0.56
C ASN A 130 -19.44 -4.24 -0.41
N LYS A 131 -18.58 -3.90 0.55
CA LYS A 131 -17.97 -2.56 0.67
C LYS A 131 -16.53 -2.59 0.20
N ILE A 132 -16.12 -1.58 -0.56
CA ILE A 132 -14.73 -1.47 -1.04
C ILE A 132 -13.80 -1.30 0.16
N VAL A 133 -12.77 -2.14 0.23
CA VAL A 133 -11.69 -1.98 1.20
C VAL A 133 -10.79 -0.85 0.75
N ARG A 134 -10.54 0.09 1.63
CA ARG A 134 -9.66 1.25 1.42
C ARG A 134 -8.62 1.33 2.53
N MET A 135 -7.50 1.98 2.26
CA MET A 135 -6.59 2.37 3.34
C MET A 135 -7.23 3.44 4.24
N TYR A 136 -6.75 3.54 5.48
CA TYR A 136 -7.15 4.60 6.39
C TYR A 136 -6.97 6.00 5.79
N PRO A 137 -7.82 6.96 6.18
CA PRO A 137 -7.66 8.34 5.75
C PRO A 137 -6.33 8.92 6.26
N VAL A 138 -5.77 9.85 5.49
CA VAL A 138 -4.46 10.49 5.77
C VAL A 138 -4.37 11.04 7.19
N SER A 139 -5.45 11.64 7.72
CA SER A 139 -5.49 12.18 9.08
C SER A 139 -5.27 11.11 10.15
N ARG A 140 -5.81 9.90 9.96
CA ARG A 140 -5.60 8.77 10.87
C ARG A 140 -4.19 8.21 10.73
N LEU A 141 -3.68 8.09 9.51
CA LEU A 141 -2.31 7.66 9.27
C LEU A 141 -1.30 8.59 9.95
N LYS A 142 -1.46 9.91 9.84
CA LYS A 142 -0.61 10.90 10.54
C LYS A 142 -0.59 10.69 12.06
N LYS A 143 -1.74 10.41 12.67
CA LYS A 143 -1.82 10.10 14.11
C LYS A 143 -1.07 8.80 14.45
N LEU A 144 -1.23 7.74 13.66
CA LEU A 144 -0.55 6.47 13.88
C LEU A 144 0.97 6.63 13.75
N PHE A 145 1.46 7.36 12.75
CA PHE A 145 2.88 7.67 12.62
C PHE A 145 3.41 8.52 13.78
N ALA A 146 2.65 9.50 14.27
CA ALA A 146 3.04 10.25 15.46
C ALA A 146 3.14 9.33 16.71
N THR A 147 2.24 8.36 16.85
CA THR A 147 2.35 7.35 17.91
C THR A 147 3.57 6.46 17.72
N ARG A 148 3.91 6.07 16.48
CA ARG A 148 5.12 5.28 16.20
C ARG A 148 6.39 5.96 16.67
N LEU A 149 6.52 7.28 16.49
CA LEU A 149 7.69 8.05 16.94
C LEU A 149 7.92 7.91 18.45
N LYS A 150 6.85 7.83 19.24
CA LYS A 150 6.93 7.57 20.69
C LYS A 150 7.65 6.26 21.02
N TYR A 151 7.49 5.24 20.18
CA TYR A 151 8.06 3.92 20.40
C TYR A 151 9.41 3.70 19.69
N SER A 152 9.66 4.38 18.57
CA SER A 152 10.96 4.31 17.87
C SER A 152 12.06 5.12 18.56
N GLY A 153 11.69 6.09 19.41
CA GLY A 153 12.64 7.00 20.04
C GLY A 153 13.20 8.05 19.07
N GLU A 154 12.61 8.17 17.88
CA GLU A 154 12.91 9.25 16.93
C GLU A 154 12.27 10.54 17.43
N ASN A 155 13.06 11.62 17.52
CA ASN A 155 12.57 12.91 18.01
C ASN A 155 11.51 13.49 17.06
N GLN A 156 10.45 14.06 17.62
CA GLN A 156 9.30 14.59 16.87
C GLN A 156 9.67 15.78 15.95
N ASP A 157 10.84 16.40 16.17
CA ASP A 157 11.33 17.55 15.42
C ASP A 157 11.66 17.22 13.95
N ASP A 158 12.03 15.97 13.65
CA ASP A 158 12.34 15.51 12.28
C ASP A 158 11.10 15.25 11.41
N ALA A 159 9.90 15.26 12.01
CA ALA A 159 8.65 14.87 11.35
C ALA A 159 7.88 16.03 10.70
N THR A 160 8.37 17.27 10.80
CA THR A 160 7.68 18.47 10.29
C THR A 160 7.98 18.82 8.82
N GLY A 161 8.83 18.03 8.14
CA GLY A 161 9.22 18.26 6.76
C GLY A 161 8.37 17.54 5.71
N PHE A 162 7.07 17.83 5.62
CA PHE A 162 6.24 17.50 4.42
C PHE A 162 5.08 18.48 4.23
#